data_AF-A0A382YCU2-F1
#
_entry.id   AF-A0A382YCU2-F1
#
_cell.length_a   1.000
_cell.length_b   1.000
_cell.length_c   1.000
_cell.angle_alpha   90.00
_cell.angle_beta   90.00
_cell.angle_gamma   90.00
#
_symmetry.space_group_name_H-M   'P 1'
#
loop_
_entity.id
_entity.type
_entity.pdbx_description
1 polymer ?
#
loop_
_entity_poly.entity_id
_entity_poly.type
_entity_poly.pdbx_seq_one_letter_code
_entity_poly.pdbx_strand_id
1 'polypeptide(L)'
;MAKTHSSLTGADLHDNKGIGVETSANFMTISQSTNILSASSAATASFGRFEGSGDSHFSGSVTFGGDMSFGDSASDSVSITADLTSHLIPNADATYNLGSTSQGWNDLHLGSGGVINLDGGDVTMTHSANLVSIAGGNTRVIRLEIDGANDYLDVDTDLKIISAADVVVDPGGGELKVDG
;
A
#
# COMPACT_ATOMS: atom_id res chain seq x y z
N MET A 1 -49.95 -3.17 -50.88
CA MET A 1 -50.95 -3.05 -49.79
C MET A 1 -50.19 -2.97 -48.49
N ALA A 2 -50.45 -1.95 -47.66
CA ALA A 2 -49.85 -1.86 -46.34
C ALA A 2 -50.44 -2.97 -45.45
N LYS A 3 -49.58 -3.71 -44.74
CA LYS A 3 -50.01 -4.70 -43.74
C LYS A 3 -50.60 -3.98 -42.53
N THR A 4 -51.63 -4.55 -41.91
CA THR A 4 -52.14 -4.08 -40.61
C THR A 4 -51.17 -4.50 -39.51
N HIS A 5 -51.06 -3.72 -38.43
CA HIS A 5 -50.08 -3.97 -37.34
C HIS A 5 -50.15 -5.40 -36.77
N SER A 6 -51.35 -6.01 -36.76
CA SER A 6 -51.59 -7.39 -36.31
C SER A 6 -51.13 -8.48 -37.28
N SER A 7 -50.71 -8.11 -38.49
CA SER A 7 -50.26 -9.02 -39.57
C SER A 7 -48.77 -8.91 -39.87
N LEU A 8 -48.02 -8.10 -39.11
CA LEU A 8 -46.57 -8.04 -39.18
C LEU A 8 -45.97 -9.28 -38.51
N THR A 9 -45.09 -9.97 -39.23
CA THR A 9 -44.34 -11.13 -38.75
C THR A 9 -42.97 -10.70 -38.18
N GLY A 10 -42.26 -11.59 -37.49
CA GLY A 10 -40.91 -11.31 -36.98
C GLY A 10 -39.89 -10.91 -38.05
N ALA A 11 -40.14 -11.20 -39.34
CA ALA A 11 -39.34 -10.76 -40.48
C ALA A 11 -39.81 -9.41 -41.08
N ASP A 12 -41.06 -9.00 -40.81
CA ASP A 12 -41.57 -7.66 -41.15
C ASP A 12 -41.21 -6.63 -40.08
N LEU A 13 -41.06 -7.09 -38.85
CA LEU A 13 -40.36 -6.38 -37.80
C LEU A 13 -38.86 -6.52 -38.10
N HIS A 14 -38.10 -5.47 -37.84
CA HIS A 14 -36.66 -5.50 -38.09
C HIS A 14 -36.09 -6.63 -37.23
N ASP A 15 -35.18 -7.48 -37.75
CA ASP A 15 -34.41 -8.43 -36.93
C ASP A 15 -34.03 -7.71 -35.65
N ASN A 16 -34.52 -8.17 -34.49
CA ASN A 16 -34.62 -7.31 -33.30
C ASN A 16 -33.27 -6.66 -33.00
N LYS A 17 -33.09 -5.39 -33.39
CA LYS A 17 -31.90 -4.61 -33.06
C LYS A 17 -32.01 -4.03 -31.65
N GLY A 18 -33.01 -4.44 -30.87
CA GLY A 18 -33.32 -4.02 -29.51
C GLY A 18 -33.22 -5.16 -28.48
N ILE A 19 -33.76 -4.92 -27.28
CA ILE A 19 -33.72 -5.87 -26.15
C ILE A 19 -34.69 -7.02 -26.43
N GLY A 20 -34.17 -8.23 -26.65
CA GLY A 20 -34.95 -9.47 -26.67
C GLY A 20 -35.12 -10.01 -25.24
N VAL A 21 -36.37 -10.22 -24.81
CA VAL A 21 -36.68 -10.86 -23.53
C VAL A 21 -37.19 -12.27 -23.84
N GLU A 22 -36.35 -13.29 -23.69
CA GLU A 22 -36.72 -14.70 -23.95
C GLU A 22 -37.20 -15.45 -22.70
N THR A 23 -37.63 -14.73 -21.66
CA THR A 23 -38.16 -15.33 -20.44
C THR A 23 -39.43 -14.63 -20.00
N SER A 24 -40.28 -15.30 -19.21
CA SER A 24 -41.45 -14.67 -18.57
C SER A 24 -41.07 -13.72 -17.43
N ALA A 25 -39.78 -13.56 -17.12
CA ALA A 25 -39.26 -12.65 -16.12
C ALA A 25 -38.65 -11.39 -16.77
N ASN A 26 -38.77 -10.25 -16.09
CA ASN A 26 -38.15 -9.02 -16.55
C ASN A 26 -36.61 -9.14 -16.46
N PHE A 27 -35.95 -9.27 -17.61
CA PHE A 27 -34.49 -9.37 -17.72
C PHE A 27 -33.75 -8.05 -17.43
N MET A 28 -34.44 -6.91 -17.65
CA MET A 28 -33.88 -5.58 -17.47
C MET A 28 -34.99 -4.66 -16.98
N THR A 29 -34.84 -4.10 -15.78
CA THR A 29 -35.74 -3.04 -15.31
C THR A 29 -35.08 -1.70 -15.58
N ILE A 30 -35.67 -0.93 -16.49
CA ILE A 30 -35.36 0.49 -16.71
C ILE A 30 -36.47 1.28 -16.01
N SER A 31 -36.14 1.91 -14.90
CA SER A 31 -37.11 2.70 -14.13
C SER A 31 -36.77 4.18 -14.17
N GLN A 32 -37.65 4.98 -14.76
CA GLN A 32 -37.50 6.44 -14.83
C GLN A 32 -37.67 7.11 -13.46
N SER A 33 -38.37 6.48 -12.51
CA SER A 33 -38.54 7.03 -11.16
C SER A 33 -37.31 6.82 -10.27
N THR A 34 -36.44 5.87 -10.60
CA THR A 34 -35.23 5.56 -9.82
C THR A 34 -33.93 5.73 -10.59
N ASN A 35 -33.97 5.96 -11.91
CA ASN A 35 -32.82 5.99 -12.82
C ASN A 35 -31.93 4.74 -12.72
N ILE A 36 -32.53 3.60 -12.37
CA ILE A 36 -31.80 2.34 -12.22
C ILE A 36 -31.93 1.54 -13.52
N LEU A 37 -30.80 1.09 -14.02
CA LEU A 37 -30.69 -0.03 -14.92
C LEU A 37 -30.25 -1.26 -14.11
N SER A 38 -31.19 -2.18 -13.83
CA SER A 38 -30.90 -3.41 -13.09
C SER A 38 -31.12 -4.63 -13.98
N ALA A 39 -30.10 -5.49 -14.08
CA ALA A 39 -30.17 -6.82 -14.69
C ALA A 39 -30.73 -7.89 -13.73
N SER A 40 -30.84 -7.56 -12.42
CA SER A 40 -31.75 -8.11 -11.39
C SER A 40 -31.34 -7.56 -10.01
N SER A 41 -32.21 -7.65 -9.00
CA SER A 41 -31.87 -7.42 -7.58
C SER A 41 -31.54 -8.72 -6.81
N ALA A 42 -31.55 -9.87 -7.48
CA ALA A 42 -31.46 -11.19 -6.86
C ALA A 42 -30.53 -12.19 -7.58
N ALA A 43 -29.98 -11.85 -8.76
CA ALA A 43 -29.15 -12.73 -9.59
C ALA A 43 -27.88 -12.03 -10.09
N THR A 44 -26.91 -12.83 -10.53
CA THR A 44 -25.61 -12.39 -11.06
C THR A 44 -25.77 -11.74 -12.44
N ALA A 45 -25.24 -10.53 -12.60
CA ALA A 45 -25.00 -9.95 -13.93
C ALA A 45 -23.55 -10.27 -14.35
N SER A 46 -23.35 -10.68 -15.60
CA SER A 46 -22.02 -10.93 -16.17
C SER A 46 -21.82 -10.05 -17.39
N PHE A 47 -20.71 -9.31 -17.42
CA PHE A 47 -20.33 -8.44 -18.53
C PHE A 47 -18.94 -8.83 -19.02
N GLY A 48 -18.70 -8.75 -20.32
CA GLY A 48 -17.34 -8.92 -20.86
C GLY A 48 -16.43 -7.74 -20.50
N ARG A 49 -16.99 -6.53 -20.45
CA ARG A 49 -16.31 -5.29 -20.02
C ARG A 49 -17.34 -4.39 -19.34
N PHE A 50 -16.93 -3.75 -18.26
CA PHE A 50 -17.70 -2.69 -17.59
C PHE A 50 -16.90 -1.38 -17.71
N GLU A 51 -17.57 -0.31 -18.18
CA GLU A 51 -16.98 1.02 -18.35
C GLU A 51 -17.90 2.06 -17.72
N GLY A 52 -17.40 2.74 -16.69
CA GLY A 52 -18.04 3.90 -16.11
C GLY A 52 -17.28 5.17 -16.50
N SER A 53 -17.98 6.22 -16.93
CA SER A 53 -17.37 7.53 -17.21
C SER A 53 -17.32 8.45 -15.98
N GLY A 54 -17.69 7.95 -14.81
CA GLY A 54 -17.73 8.68 -13.54
C GLY A 54 -17.68 7.72 -12.35
N ASP A 55 -18.17 8.16 -11.21
CA ASP A 55 -18.06 7.41 -9.96
C ASP A 55 -18.80 6.08 -10.02
N SER A 56 -18.15 5.03 -9.54
CA SER A 56 -18.74 3.71 -9.32
C SER A 56 -18.86 3.44 -7.82
N HIS A 57 -20.02 3.00 -7.36
CA HIS A 57 -20.26 2.67 -5.95
C HIS A 57 -20.70 1.21 -5.81
N PHE A 58 -19.98 0.47 -4.97
CA PHE A 58 -20.28 -0.93 -4.65
C PHE A 58 -20.57 -1.03 -3.15
N SER A 59 -21.78 -1.42 -2.78
CA SER A 59 -22.18 -1.57 -1.36
C SER A 59 -21.74 -2.90 -0.74
N GLY A 60 -21.40 -3.88 -1.58
CA GLY A 60 -20.84 -5.16 -1.18
C GLY A 60 -19.34 -5.25 -1.43
N SER A 61 -18.77 -6.39 -1.05
CA SER A 61 -17.37 -6.71 -1.34
C SER A 61 -17.12 -6.77 -2.86
N VAL A 62 -15.94 -6.30 -3.27
CA VAL A 62 -15.46 -6.43 -4.65
C VAL A 62 -14.22 -7.33 -4.63
N THR A 63 -14.15 -8.27 -5.57
CA THR A 63 -13.01 -9.19 -5.70
C THR A 63 -12.54 -9.19 -7.14
N PHE A 64 -11.22 -9.10 -7.33
CA PHE A 64 -10.57 -9.13 -8.63
C PHE A 64 -9.72 -10.39 -8.71
N GLY A 65 -9.90 -11.18 -9.76
CA GLY A 65 -9.13 -12.42 -9.97
C GLY A 65 -7.75 -12.20 -10.61
N GLY A 66 -7.44 -10.96 -11.02
CA GLY A 66 -6.18 -10.58 -11.64
C GLY A 66 -5.69 -9.24 -11.12
N ASP A 67 -4.74 -8.65 -11.83
CA ASP A 67 -4.11 -7.39 -11.43
C ASP A 67 -5.08 -6.20 -11.47
N MET A 68 -4.79 -5.21 -10.63
CA MET A 68 -5.53 -3.96 -10.55
C MET A 68 -4.58 -2.80 -10.83
N SER A 69 -5.02 -1.82 -11.64
CA SER A 69 -4.34 -0.54 -11.81
C SER A 69 -5.21 0.57 -11.22
N PHE A 70 -4.62 1.41 -10.37
CA PHE A 70 -5.29 2.57 -9.79
C PHE A 70 -4.60 3.84 -10.27
N GLY A 71 -5.36 4.73 -10.89
CA GLY A 71 -4.82 5.92 -11.53
C GLY A 71 -4.07 5.61 -12.83
N ASP A 72 -3.82 6.68 -13.58
CA ASP A 72 -3.06 6.76 -14.81
C ASP A 72 -2.08 7.96 -14.85
N SER A 73 -2.01 8.75 -13.78
CA SER A 73 -1.19 9.95 -13.63
C SER A 73 -0.53 10.04 -12.24
N ALA A 74 0.58 10.77 -12.16
CA ALA A 74 1.26 11.06 -10.89
C ALA A 74 0.43 11.96 -9.94
N SER A 75 -0.64 12.59 -10.44
CA SER A 75 -1.57 13.39 -9.64
C SER A 75 -2.65 12.56 -8.94
N ASP A 76 -2.77 11.28 -9.28
CA ASP A 76 -3.83 10.46 -8.74
C ASP A 76 -3.59 10.14 -7.28
N SER A 77 -4.69 9.90 -6.55
CA SER A 77 -4.64 9.55 -5.15
C SER A 77 -5.47 8.31 -4.89
N VAL A 78 -4.99 7.48 -3.98
CA VAL A 78 -5.74 6.36 -3.42
C VAL A 78 -5.94 6.66 -1.95
N SER A 79 -7.20 6.75 -1.52
CA SER A 79 -7.55 6.88 -0.11
C SER A 79 -7.99 5.52 0.44
N ILE A 80 -7.31 5.04 1.47
CA ILE A 80 -7.59 3.76 2.13
C ILE A 80 -8.07 4.06 3.54
N THR A 81 -9.38 3.98 3.78
CA THR A 81 -9.97 4.18 5.12
C THR A 81 -10.05 2.86 5.91
N ALA A 82 -9.98 1.72 5.24
CA ALA A 82 -10.05 0.40 5.86
C ALA A 82 -8.68 -0.08 6.34
N ASP A 83 -8.68 -1.08 7.23
CA ASP A 83 -7.47 -1.77 7.66
C ASP A 83 -6.93 -2.70 6.57
N LEU A 84 -5.60 -2.86 6.53
CA LEU A 84 -4.94 -3.86 5.70
C LEU A 84 -4.82 -5.18 6.48
N THR A 85 -5.36 -6.25 5.92
CA THR A 85 -5.26 -7.60 6.52
C THR A 85 -4.19 -8.47 5.85
N SER A 86 -3.27 -7.86 5.12
CA SER A 86 -2.19 -8.52 4.39
C SER A 86 -0.90 -7.69 4.43
N HIS A 87 0.19 -8.30 3.97
CA HIS A 87 1.44 -7.59 3.75
C HIS A 87 1.39 -6.73 2.47
N LEU A 88 2.19 -5.66 2.44
CA LEU A 88 2.54 -4.94 1.23
C LEU A 88 3.89 -5.48 0.74
N ILE A 89 3.88 -6.24 -0.35
CA ILE A 89 5.07 -6.90 -0.90
C ILE A 89 5.26 -6.40 -2.34
N PRO A 90 6.34 -5.67 -2.65
CA PRO A 90 6.64 -5.27 -4.03
C PRO A 90 6.89 -6.50 -4.93
N ASN A 91 6.53 -6.42 -6.21
CA ASN A 91 6.69 -7.53 -7.16
C ASN A 91 8.11 -7.67 -7.73
N ALA A 92 9.01 -6.74 -7.41
CA ALA A 92 10.41 -6.76 -7.81
C ALA A 92 11.31 -6.27 -6.68
N ASP A 93 12.44 -6.94 -6.52
CA ASP A 93 13.44 -6.62 -5.50
C ASP A 93 14.15 -5.30 -5.80
N ALA A 94 14.52 -4.56 -4.75
CA ALA A 94 15.24 -3.28 -4.81
C ALA A 94 14.72 -2.24 -5.84
N THR A 95 13.41 -2.26 -6.16
CA THR A 95 12.82 -1.45 -7.25
C THR A 95 11.87 -0.34 -6.78
N TYR A 96 11.11 -0.59 -5.71
CA TYR A 96 10.04 0.31 -5.26
C TYR A 96 10.36 0.97 -3.92
N ASN A 97 10.01 2.26 -3.80
CA ASN A 97 10.27 3.07 -2.61
C ASN A 97 9.04 3.18 -1.70
N LEU A 98 9.27 3.39 -0.41
CA LEU A 98 8.28 3.88 0.53
C LEU A 98 8.47 5.39 0.72
N GLY A 99 7.75 6.18 -0.09
CA GLY A 99 7.91 7.65 -0.15
C GLY A 99 8.93 8.11 -1.21
N SER A 100 9.25 9.41 -1.20
CA SER A 100 10.18 10.07 -2.12
C SER A 100 10.96 11.20 -1.44
N THR A 101 11.84 11.89 -2.18
CA THR A 101 12.61 13.04 -1.65
C THR A 101 11.75 14.25 -1.29
N SER A 102 10.58 14.40 -1.90
CA SER A 102 9.65 15.51 -1.65
C SER A 102 8.38 15.09 -0.90
N GLN A 103 8.13 13.79 -0.76
CA GLN A 103 6.92 13.24 -0.14
C GLN A 103 7.28 12.07 0.77
N GLY A 104 7.41 12.37 2.06
CA GLY A 104 7.65 11.38 3.10
C GLY A 104 6.37 10.96 3.82
N TRP A 105 6.43 9.80 4.46
CA TRP A 105 5.50 9.46 5.52
C TRP A 105 5.83 10.27 6.77
N ASN A 106 4.80 10.66 7.52
CA ASN A 106 5.03 11.41 8.77
C ASN A 106 5.77 10.56 9.80
N ASP A 107 5.34 9.31 9.98
CA ASP A 107 5.89 8.39 10.97
C ASP A 107 5.95 6.95 10.44
N LEU A 108 6.86 6.15 11.00
CA LEU A 108 6.89 4.69 10.86
C LEU A 108 6.69 4.05 12.25
N HIS A 109 5.51 3.47 12.46
CA HIS A 109 5.19 2.76 13.70
C HIS A 109 5.36 1.25 13.51
N LEU A 110 6.36 0.67 14.18
CA LEU A 110 6.60 -0.77 14.17
C LEU A 110 6.14 -1.38 15.50
N GLY A 111 5.39 -2.49 15.42
CA GLY A 111 5.02 -3.27 16.59
C GLY A 111 6.22 -3.94 17.28
N SER A 112 5.97 -4.57 18.43
CA SER A 112 6.98 -5.39 19.10
C SER A 112 7.50 -6.48 18.15
N GLY A 113 8.83 -6.60 18.05
CA GLY A 113 9.48 -7.53 17.13
C GLY A 113 9.54 -7.04 15.67
N GLY A 114 9.11 -5.82 15.37
CA GLY A 114 9.31 -5.21 14.06
C GLY A 114 10.78 -5.07 13.71
N VAL A 115 11.11 -5.29 12.44
CA VAL A 115 12.48 -5.29 11.92
C VAL A 115 12.57 -4.38 10.70
N ILE A 116 13.53 -3.47 10.68
CA ILE A 116 13.99 -2.86 9.43
C ILE A 116 15.12 -3.75 8.93
N ASN A 117 14.91 -4.40 7.78
CA ASN A 117 15.83 -5.36 7.21
C ASN A 117 16.38 -4.82 5.88
N LEU A 118 17.69 -4.74 5.78
CA LEU A 118 18.41 -4.31 4.57
C LEU A 118 19.04 -5.54 3.90
N ASP A 119 18.79 -5.66 2.60
CA ASP A 119 19.34 -6.70 1.71
C ASP A 119 19.22 -8.13 2.27
N GLY A 120 18.03 -8.49 2.76
CA GLY A 120 17.75 -9.84 3.24
C GLY A 120 18.50 -10.25 4.52
N GLY A 121 19.06 -9.31 5.26
CA GLY A 121 19.65 -9.54 6.58
C GLY A 121 21.11 -9.11 6.68
N ASP A 122 21.67 -8.47 5.66
CA ASP A 122 23.01 -7.86 5.73
C ASP A 122 23.11 -6.89 6.92
N VAL A 123 22.08 -6.07 7.09
CA VAL A 123 21.87 -5.25 8.30
C VAL A 123 20.41 -5.32 8.75
N THR A 124 20.20 -5.46 10.06
CA THR A 124 18.87 -5.40 10.67
C THR A 124 18.85 -4.41 11.83
N MET A 125 17.76 -3.65 11.95
CA MET A 125 17.45 -2.83 13.11
C MET A 125 16.20 -3.35 13.81
N THR A 126 16.31 -3.58 15.11
CA THR A 126 15.23 -4.11 15.96
C THR A 126 15.08 -3.27 17.22
N HIS A 127 13.95 -3.41 17.92
CA HIS A 127 13.70 -2.75 19.19
C HIS A 127 13.12 -3.69 20.24
N SER A 128 13.57 -3.52 21.49
CA SER A 128 13.03 -4.21 22.67
C SER A 128 13.51 -3.51 23.93
N ALA A 129 12.68 -3.48 24.98
CA ALA A 129 13.05 -2.97 26.31
C ALA A 129 13.76 -1.59 26.29
N ASN A 130 13.23 -0.64 25.51
CA ASN A 130 13.79 0.71 25.32
C ASN A 130 15.21 0.74 24.69
N LEU A 131 15.61 -0.32 24.00
CA LEU A 131 16.88 -0.41 23.28
C LEU A 131 16.63 -0.58 21.78
N VAL A 132 17.45 0.07 20.97
CA VAL A 132 17.61 -0.21 19.54
C VAL A 132 18.85 -1.09 19.36
N SER A 133 18.69 -2.22 18.67
CA SER A 133 19.80 -3.11 18.33
C SER A 133 19.99 -3.12 16.82
N ILE A 134 21.23 -2.86 16.40
CA ILE A 134 21.68 -3.01 15.01
C ILE A 134 22.57 -4.25 14.94
N ALA A 135 22.19 -5.21 14.10
CA ALA A 135 22.93 -6.44 13.89
C ALA A 135 23.29 -6.60 12.40
N GLY A 136 24.44 -7.23 12.15
CA GLY A 136 25.04 -7.28 10.81
C GLY A 136 25.82 -6.01 10.48
N GLY A 137 26.90 -6.17 9.71
CA GLY A 137 27.78 -5.06 9.31
C GLY A 137 28.45 -4.27 10.45
N ASN A 138 29.00 -3.11 10.09
CA ASN A 138 29.54 -2.11 11.02
C ASN A 138 28.65 -0.87 11.00
N THR A 139 28.38 -0.28 12.17
CA THR A 139 27.74 1.04 12.25
C THR A 139 28.79 2.13 12.09
N ARG A 140 28.69 2.93 11.03
CA ARG A 140 29.51 4.13 10.84
C ARG A 140 28.63 5.36 11.01
N VAL A 141 29.00 6.20 11.96
CA VAL A 141 28.36 7.50 12.20
C VAL A 141 29.41 8.60 12.06
N ILE A 142 28.97 9.81 11.74
CA ILE A 142 29.86 10.99 11.77
C ILE A 142 30.26 11.30 13.21
N ARG A 143 29.34 11.11 14.16
CA ARG A 143 29.53 11.27 15.61
C ARG A 143 28.52 10.40 16.36
N LEU A 144 28.96 9.74 17.44
CA LEU A 144 28.05 9.08 18.37
C LEU A 144 27.85 9.96 19.61
N GLU A 145 26.71 10.65 19.69
CA GLU A 145 26.31 11.44 20.86
C GLU A 145 25.64 10.51 21.89
N ILE A 146 26.08 10.57 23.16
CA ILE A 146 25.66 9.64 24.22
C ILE A 146 24.68 10.31 25.21
N ASP A 147 24.81 11.60 25.46
CA ASP A 147 23.91 12.39 26.32
C ASP A 147 23.72 13.83 25.79
N GLY A 148 23.81 13.99 24.46
CA GLY A 148 23.69 15.27 23.75
C GLY A 148 25.00 15.76 23.12
N ALA A 149 25.00 16.98 22.58
CA ALA A 149 26.05 17.48 21.70
C ALA A 149 27.45 17.64 22.34
N ASN A 150 27.52 17.64 23.69
CA ASN A 150 28.78 17.80 24.42
C ASN A 150 29.42 16.47 24.84
N ASP A 151 28.67 15.36 24.84
CA ASP A 151 29.14 14.05 25.27
C ASP A 151 29.10 13.09 24.08
N TYR A 152 30.26 12.82 23.49
CA TYR A 152 30.34 12.03 22.25
C TYR A 152 31.65 11.27 22.05
N LEU A 153 31.57 10.24 21.21
CA LEU A 153 32.71 9.53 20.64
C LEU A 153 32.91 9.98 19.19
N ASP A 154 34.15 10.31 18.83
CA ASP A 154 34.52 10.81 17.50
C ASP A 154 35.90 10.32 17.07
N VAL A 155 36.11 10.27 15.76
CA VAL A 155 37.37 9.90 15.13
C VAL A 155 37.76 11.02 14.17
N ASP A 156 38.54 11.96 14.69
CA ASP A 156 39.12 13.08 13.93
C ASP A 156 40.47 12.64 13.34
N THR A 157 41.46 12.42 14.21
CA THR A 157 42.74 11.76 13.88
C THR A 157 42.91 10.48 14.69
N ASP A 158 42.74 10.60 16.01
CA ASP A 158 42.66 9.48 16.96
C ASP A 158 41.21 9.35 17.48
N LEU A 159 40.89 8.22 18.12
CA LEU A 159 39.64 8.05 18.84
C LEU A 159 39.61 9.01 20.04
N LYS A 160 38.61 9.88 20.08
CA LYS A 160 38.38 10.84 21.18
C LYS A 160 37.09 10.46 21.92
N ILE A 161 37.17 10.47 23.25
CA ILE A 161 36.00 10.47 24.14
C ILE A 161 35.93 11.87 24.73
N ILE A 162 34.87 12.59 24.39
CA ILE A 162 34.69 13.99 24.79
C ILE A 162 33.51 14.03 25.75
N SER A 163 33.72 14.62 26.93
CA SER A 163 32.65 14.87 27.90
C SER A 163 32.68 16.33 28.37
N ALA A 164 31.51 16.86 28.70
CA ALA A 164 31.38 18.17 29.34
C ALA A 164 31.98 18.19 30.77
N ALA A 165 32.14 17.03 31.40
CA ALA A 165 32.74 16.85 32.71
C ALA A 165 33.97 15.94 32.61
N ASP A 166 34.36 15.31 33.73
CA ASP A 166 35.47 14.38 33.74
C ASP A 166 35.09 13.07 33.04
N VAL A 167 35.97 12.59 32.17
CA VAL A 167 35.89 11.22 31.65
C VAL A 167 36.46 10.28 32.69
N VAL A 168 35.59 9.54 33.37
CA VAL A 168 36.00 8.47 34.30
C VAL A 168 36.07 7.15 33.53
N VAL A 169 37.21 6.46 33.65
CA VAL A 169 37.38 5.09 33.16
C VAL A 169 37.65 4.19 34.36
N ASP A 170 36.65 3.40 34.76
CA ASP A 170 36.74 2.46 35.89
C ASP A 170 36.65 1.00 35.39
N PRO A 171 37.79 0.37 35.05
CA PRO A 171 37.83 -1.03 34.65
C PRO A 171 37.53 -1.96 35.84
N GLY A 172 36.37 -2.62 35.82
CA GLY A 172 35.90 -3.49 36.91
C GLY A 172 36.71 -4.76 37.22
N GLY A 173 37.91 -4.95 36.66
CA GLY A 173 38.73 -6.16 36.87
C GLY A 173 40.24 -6.03 36.65
N GLY A 174 40.81 -4.84 36.46
CA GLY A 174 42.25 -4.62 36.24
C GLY A 174 42.55 -3.18 35.83
N GLU A 175 43.78 -2.86 35.40
CA GLU A 175 44.12 -1.52 34.90
C GLU A 175 43.54 -1.27 33.50
N LEU A 176 43.30 0.01 33.18
CA LEU A 176 43.09 0.44 31.80
C LEU A 176 44.37 0.09 31.01
N LYS A 177 44.25 -0.82 30.04
CA LYS A 177 45.35 -1.14 29.13
C LYS A 177 45.51 -0.01 28.14
N VAL A 178 46.60 0.71 28.26
CA VAL A 178 47.10 1.66 27.28
C VAL A 178 48.40 1.09 26.74
N ASP A 179 48.36 0.53 25.54
CA ASP A 179 49.56 0.17 24.79
C ASP A 179 49.92 1.33 23.84
N GLY A 180 50.95 2.08 24.25
CA GLY A 180 51.51 3.21 23.51
C GLY A 180 52.94 3.47 23.95
#